data_AF-A0A175W752-F1
#
_entry.id   AF-A0A175W752-F1
#
_cell.length_a   1.000
_cell.length_b   1.000
_cell.length_c   1.000
_cell.angle_alpha   90.00
_cell.angle_beta   90.00
_cell.angle_gamma   90.00
#
_symmetry.space_group_name_H-M   'P 1'
#
loop_
_entity.id
_entity.type
_entity.pdbx_description
1 polymer ?
#
loop_
_entity_poly.entity_id
_entity_poly.type
_entity_poly.pdbx_seq_one_letter_code
_entity_poly.pdbx_strand_id
1 'polypeptide(L)'
;MTDNFNPPQSRIVTAKGASPRPGVVQYRFASNNRSTKALENVQMYITDILKTIGHAPESIVKSATPQSAPFSEVLQKILQFNRPRIESYTRMATIQIGVCIDRASRQETDDAYAASRGLNVLRPLVEFAASIPRGDNAEFIAATQAVLYAIDESYHSDSHPLKEFLRCNASVYDEGPDTPWTRLRYALGRLHSYLNAVKVFFSARRLWPSLFVNFEVIPIPSSKPDLDKLAIRTTAARIFHLMTGGTMTAAIPDRDETNMAPLAEKHCKLGPKQPSIPF
;
A
#
# COMPACT_ATOMS: atom_id res chain seq x y z
N MET A 1 2.02 13.92 -23.18
CA MET A 1 1.81 14.72 -21.95
C MET A 1 2.19 13.85 -20.76
N THR A 2 3.41 14.01 -20.25
CA THR A 2 3.88 13.33 -19.03
C THR A 2 3.35 14.09 -17.83
N ASP A 3 2.20 13.66 -17.33
CA ASP A 3 1.66 14.15 -16.07
C ASP A 3 2.56 13.61 -14.95
N ASN A 4 3.33 14.49 -14.32
CA ASN A 4 4.19 14.18 -13.18
C ASN A 4 3.31 13.75 -12.00
N PHE A 5 3.05 12.44 -11.92
CA PHE A 5 2.26 11.84 -10.87
C PHE A 5 3.05 11.82 -9.57
N ASN A 6 2.97 12.91 -8.79
CA ASN A 6 3.46 12.93 -7.43
C ASN A 6 2.30 12.53 -6.50
N PRO A 7 2.22 11.28 -6.00
CA PRO A 7 1.15 10.89 -5.10
C PRO A 7 1.25 11.73 -3.82
N PRO A 8 0.12 12.20 -3.25
CA PRO A 8 0.14 12.95 -2.00
C PRO A 8 0.73 12.08 -0.90
N GLN A 9 1.98 12.37 -0.51
CA GLN A 9 2.68 11.74 0.60
C GLN A 9 2.10 12.20 1.95
N SER A 10 0.83 11.88 2.22
CA SER A 10 0.31 11.96 3.58
C SER A 10 0.74 10.72 4.35
N ARG A 11 1.80 10.84 5.14
CA ARG A 11 2.16 9.85 6.16
C ARG A 11 1.26 10.11 7.37
N ILE A 12 0.46 9.11 7.74
CA ILE A 12 -0.22 9.07 9.03
C ILE A 12 0.69 8.28 9.96
N VAL A 13 1.15 8.92 11.04
CA VAL A 13 1.89 8.24 12.11
C VAL A 13 0.89 7.95 13.22
N THR A 14 0.77 6.66 13.58
CA THR A 14 -0.03 6.21 14.71
C THR A 14 0.91 5.74 15.81
N ALA A 15 0.82 6.35 17.00
CA ALA A 15 1.61 5.97 18.16
C ALA A 15 0.67 5.58 19.31
N LYS A 16 0.98 4.49 20.01
CA LYS A 16 0.31 4.09 21.26
C LYS A 16 1.08 4.72 22.41
N GLY A 17 0.51 5.77 23.02
CA GLY A 17 1.02 6.33 24.27
C GLY A 17 0.31 5.68 25.47
N ALA A 18 0.98 5.60 26.61
CA ALA A 18 0.30 5.31 27.88
C ALA A 18 -0.79 6.38 28.09
N SER A 19 -2.04 5.94 28.20
CA SER A 19 -3.17 6.85 28.41
C SER A 19 -3.04 7.51 29.79
N PRO A 20 -3.29 8.82 29.93
CA PRO A 20 -3.35 9.48 31.23
C PRO A 20 -4.49 8.96 32.11
N ARG A 21 -5.49 8.30 31.53
CA ARG A 21 -6.67 7.76 32.24
C ARG A 21 -6.60 6.24 32.28
N PRO A 22 -6.64 5.60 33.46
CA PRO A 22 -6.72 4.14 33.54
C PRO A 22 -7.99 3.65 32.83
N GLY A 23 -7.84 2.61 32.00
CA GLY A 23 -8.96 1.95 31.31
C GLY A 23 -9.38 2.54 29.95
N VAL A 24 -8.78 3.64 29.49
CA VAL A 24 -9.09 4.24 28.17
C VAL A 24 -7.96 4.01 27.19
N VAL A 25 -8.25 3.43 26.02
CA VAL A 25 -7.28 3.27 24.93
C VAL A 25 -7.24 4.54 24.08
N GLN A 26 -6.05 5.11 23.86
CA GLN A 26 -5.87 6.29 23.01
C GLN A 26 -5.27 5.94 21.66
N TYR A 27 -5.99 6.24 20.59
CA TYR A 27 -5.53 6.21 19.21
C TYR A 27 -5.08 7.60 18.78
N ARG A 28 -3.78 7.82 18.75
CA ARG A 28 -3.23 9.11 18.34
C ARG A 28 -2.81 9.05 16.87
N PHE A 29 -3.23 10.03 16.08
CA PHE A 29 -2.82 10.13 14.68
C PHE A 29 -2.36 11.55 14.35
N ALA A 30 -1.28 11.66 13.58
CA ALA A 30 -0.82 12.93 13.02
C ALA A 30 -0.93 12.90 11.50
N SER A 31 -1.23 14.05 10.88
CA SER A 31 -1.10 14.21 9.43
C SER A 31 -0.52 15.59 9.13
N ASN A 32 0.58 15.59 8.39
CA ASN A 32 1.18 16.83 7.90
C ASN A 32 0.24 17.54 6.92
N ASN A 33 0.27 18.88 6.92
CA ASN A 33 -0.40 19.74 5.93
C ASN A 33 -1.93 19.53 5.83
N ARG A 34 -2.60 19.17 6.92
CA ARG A 34 -4.08 19.14 6.99
C ARG A 34 -4.60 20.33 7.78
N SER A 35 -5.69 20.91 7.31
CA SER A 35 -6.48 21.87 8.10
C SER A 35 -7.14 21.19 9.29
N THR A 36 -7.54 21.97 10.30
CA THR A 36 -8.28 21.47 11.47
C THR A 36 -9.51 20.66 11.06
N LYS A 37 -10.32 21.17 10.14
CA LYS A 37 -11.49 20.47 9.58
C LYS A 37 -11.11 19.13 8.91
N ALA A 38 -9.99 19.08 8.19
CA ALA A 38 -9.54 17.84 7.58
C ALA A 38 -9.01 16.82 8.61
N LEU A 39 -8.48 17.27 9.75
CA LEU A 39 -8.12 16.40 10.88
C LEU A 39 -9.38 15.89 11.60
N GLU A 40 -10.36 16.75 11.87
CA GLU A 40 -11.65 16.36 12.46
C GLU A 40 -12.36 15.30 11.59
N ASN A 41 -12.37 15.48 10.27
CA ASN A 41 -12.93 14.49 9.34
C ASN A 41 -12.22 13.12 9.44
N VAL A 42 -10.89 13.11 9.58
CA VAL A 42 -10.12 11.86 9.77
C VAL A 42 -10.41 11.25 11.14
N GLN A 43 -10.52 12.07 12.19
CA GLN A 43 -10.85 11.62 13.54
C GLN A 43 -12.24 10.96 13.58
N MET A 44 -13.24 11.60 12.98
CA MET A 44 -14.59 11.04 12.85
C MET A 44 -14.57 9.72 12.08
N TYR A 45 -13.87 9.68 10.95
CA TYR A 45 -13.72 8.46 10.15
C TYR A 45 -13.08 7.30 10.93
N ILE A 46 -11.95 7.53 11.60
CA ILE A 46 -11.29 6.48 12.41
C ILE A 46 -12.22 6.03 13.55
N THR A 47 -12.88 6.98 14.22
CA THR A 47 -13.83 6.68 15.30
C THR A 47 -14.99 5.81 14.82
N ASP A 48 -15.55 6.14 13.65
CA ASP A 48 -16.66 5.42 13.04
C ASP A 48 -16.26 3.98 12.66
N ILE A 49 -15.07 3.79 12.06
CA ILE A 49 -14.52 2.46 11.77
C ILE A 49 -14.38 1.63 13.06
N LEU A 50 -13.72 2.19 14.09
CA LEU A 50 -13.48 1.48 15.35
C LEU A 50 -14.79 1.15 16.08
N LYS A 51 -15.78 2.05 16.08
CA LYS A 51 -17.10 1.80 16.66
C LYS A 51 -17.85 0.71 15.91
N THR A 52 -17.82 0.73 14.57
CA THR A 52 -18.47 -0.29 13.73
C THR A 52 -17.93 -1.69 14.07
N ILE A 53 -16.61 -1.82 14.19
CA ILE A 53 -15.96 -3.08 14.59
C ILE A 53 -16.26 -3.44 16.05
N GLY A 54 -16.23 -2.45 16.96
CA GLY A 54 -16.46 -2.65 18.39
C GLY A 54 -17.87 -3.14 18.72
N HIS A 55 -18.88 -2.66 17.99
CA HIS A 55 -20.29 -3.04 18.15
C HIS A 55 -20.67 -4.33 17.41
N ALA A 56 -19.79 -4.89 16.58
CA ALA A 56 -20.07 -6.14 15.89
C ALA A 56 -20.29 -7.28 16.92
N PRO A 57 -21.37 -8.09 16.80
CA PRO A 57 -21.61 -9.23 17.67
C PRO A 57 -20.42 -10.19 17.68
N GLU A 58 -20.07 -10.72 18.85
CA GLU A 58 -18.90 -11.60 19.03
C GLU A 58 -18.99 -12.87 18.16
N SER A 59 -20.20 -13.38 17.91
CA SER A 59 -20.44 -14.49 16.98
C SER A 59 -19.99 -14.15 15.57
N ILE A 60 -20.27 -12.93 15.09
CA ILE A 60 -19.90 -12.47 13.75
C ILE A 60 -18.41 -12.16 13.69
N VAL A 61 -17.82 -11.55 14.73
CA VAL A 61 -16.37 -11.26 14.77
C VAL A 61 -15.55 -12.55 14.62
N LYS A 62 -15.96 -13.64 15.27
CA LYS A 62 -15.26 -14.93 15.20
C LYS A 62 -15.32 -15.57 13.82
N SER A 63 -16.42 -15.37 13.10
CA SER A 63 -16.66 -15.90 11.75
C SER A 63 -16.62 -14.82 10.67
N ALA A 64 -15.93 -13.70 10.91
CA ALA A 64 -15.96 -12.55 10.01
C ALA A 64 -15.29 -12.91 8.69
N THR A 65 -16.10 -13.14 7.66
CA THR A 65 -15.67 -13.29 6.28
C THR A 65 -15.94 -11.99 5.52
N PRO A 66 -15.36 -11.82 4.32
CA PRO A 66 -15.70 -10.71 3.43
C PRO A 66 -17.21 -10.54 3.15
N GLN A 67 -17.99 -11.61 3.30
CA GLN A 67 -19.44 -11.62 3.09
C GLN A 67 -20.24 -11.23 4.35
N SER A 68 -19.61 -11.15 5.52
CA SER A 68 -20.30 -10.75 6.75
C SER A 68 -20.67 -9.27 6.72
N ALA A 69 -21.87 -8.92 7.20
CA ALA A 69 -22.38 -7.56 7.20
C ALA A 69 -21.41 -6.52 7.82
N PRO A 70 -20.85 -6.72 9.04
CA PRO A 70 -19.95 -5.71 9.61
C PRO A 70 -18.61 -5.62 8.87
N PHE A 71 -18.13 -6.72 8.27
CA PHE A 71 -16.93 -6.66 7.42
C PHE A 71 -17.19 -5.81 6.18
N SER A 72 -18.31 -6.07 5.49
CA SER A 72 -18.72 -5.30 4.32
C SER A 72 -18.88 -3.83 4.68
N GLU A 73 -19.58 -3.51 5.77
CA GLU A 73 -19.79 -2.12 6.22
C GLU A 73 -18.46 -1.38 6.46
N VAL A 74 -17.53 -2.00 7.19
CA VAL A 74 -16.20 -1.41 7.44
C VAL A 74 -15.44 -1.22 6.13
N LEU A 75 -15.47 -2.20 5.23
CA LEU A 75 -14.83 -2.09 3.92
C LEU A 75 -15.44 -0.93 3.12
N GLN A 76 -16.77 -0.83 3.04
CA GLN A 76 -17.46 0.26 2.33
C GLN A 76 -17.04 1.64 2.86
N LYS A 77 -17.00 1.83 4.19
CA LYS A 77 -16.51 3.07 4.82
C LYS A 77 -15.06 3.39 4.43
N ILE A 78 -14.18 2.38 4.41
CA ILE A 78 -12.78 2.55 3.98
C ILE A 78 -12.70 2.96 2.51
N LEU A 79 -13.45 2.29 1.62
CA LEU A 79 -13.45 2.56 0.18
C LEU A 79 -13.99 3.96 -0.11
N GLN A 80 -15.09 4.34 0.54
CA GLN A 80 -15.67 5.68 0.41
C GLN A 80 -14.68 6.76 0.84
N PHE A 81 -14.06 6.61 2.02
CA PHE A 81 -13.13 7.62 2.54
C PHE A 81 -11.85 7.73 1.69
N ASN A 82 -11.37 6.62 1.13
CA ASN A 82 -10.13 6.58 0.34
C ASN A 82 -10.37 6.67 -1.18
N ARG A 83 -11.60 6.96 -1.63
CA ARG A 83 -11.96 7.00 -3.05
C ARG A 83 -10.97 7.75 -3.94
N PRO A 84 -10.53 8.99 -3.64
CA PRO A 84 -9.60 9.71 -4.52
C PRO A 84 -8.27 8.98 -4.73
N ARG A 85 -7.80 8.24 -3.72
CA ARG A 85 -6.57 7.47 -3.79
C ARG A 85 -6.80 6.14 -4.52
N ILE A 86 -7.93 5.49 -4.28
CA ILE A 86 -8.31 4.25 -4.98
C ILE A 86 -8.49 4.53 -6.49
N GLU A 87 -9.14 5.63 -6.88
CA GLU A 87 -9.27 6.08 -8.29
C GLU A 87 -7.92 6.24 -9.00
N SER A 88 -6.89 6.65 -8.26
CA SER A 88 -5.54 6.71 -8.81
C SER A 88 -4.96 5.32 -9.03
N TYR A 89 -5.13 4.40 -8.08
CA TYR A 89 -4.61 3.04 -8.19
C TYR A 89 -5.35 2.23 -9.25
N THR A 90 -6.67 2.39 -9.40
CA THR A 90 -7.45 1.70 -10.45
C THR A 90 -7.03 2.20 -11.82
N ARG A 91 -6.92 3.52 -12.06
CA ARG A 91 -6.41 4.06 -13.34
C ARG A 91 -4.99 3.58 -13.65
N MET A 92 -4.11 3.57 -12.66
CA MET A 92 -2.74 3.06 -12.82
C MET A 92 -2.78 1.57 -13.20
N ALA A 93 -3.56 0.76 -12.48
CA ALA A 93 -3.73 -0.66 -12.78
C ALA A 93 -4.27 -0.87 -14.20
N THR A 94 -5.31 -0.16 -14.62
CA THR A 94 -5.87 -0.24 -15.98
C THR A 94 -4.79 -0.07 -17.05
N ILE A 95 -3.97 0.99 -16.96
CA ILE A 95 -2.91 1.25 -17.94
C ILE A 95 -1.87 0.14 -17.91
N GLN A 96 -1.39 -0.23 -16.72
CA GLN A 96 -0.28 -1.18 -16.61
C GLN A 96 -0.69 -2.62 -16.92
N ILE A 97 -1.95 -3.02 -16.66
CA ILE A 97 -2.46 -4.34 -17.03
C ILE A 97 -2.37 -4.54 -18.55
N GLY A 98 -2.80 -3.56 -19.35
CA GLY A 98 -2.69 -3.64 -20.81
C GLY A 98 -1.26 -3.87 -21.27
N VAL A 99 -0.32 -3.03 -20.81
CA VAL A 99 1.11 -3.13 -21.14
C VAL A 99 1.71 -4.47 -20.68
N CYS A 100 1.33 -4.95 -19.50
CA CYS A 100 1.83 -6.20 -18.93
C CYS A 100 1.32 -7.42 -19.69
N ILE A 101 0.05 -7.45 -20.13
CA ILE A 101 -0.49 -8.50 -20.99
C ILE A 101 0.28 -8.55 -22.31
N ASP A 102 0.49 -7.40 -22.96
CA ASP A 102 1.21 -7.32 -24.23
C ASP A 102 2.68 -7.77 -24.13
N ARG A 103 3.31 -7.57 -22.96
CA ARG A 103 4.67 -8.04 -22.69
C ARG A 103 4.71 -9.53 -22.38
N ALA A 104 3.77 -10.02 -21.58
CA ALA A 104 3.70 -11.45 -21.24
C ALA A 104 3.40 -12.32 -22.46
N SER A 105 2.55 -11.86 -23.38
CA SER A 105 2.26 -12.61 -24.62
C SER A 105 3.49 -12.83 -25.52
N ARG A 106 4.52 -11.98 -25.41
CA ARG A 106 5.78 -12.10 -26.16
C ARG A 106 6.79 -13.06 -25.55
N GLN A 107 6.62 -13.46 -24.29
CA GLN A 107 7.58 -14.36 -23.63
C GLN A 107 7.39 -15.83 -24.00
N GLU A 108 6.21 -16.21 -24.52
CA GLU A 108 5.89 -17.58 -24.97
C GLU A 108 6.20 -18.67 -23.91
N THR A 109 5.94 -18.38 -22.63
CA THR A 109 6.08 -19.34 -21.52
C THR A 109 4.74 -19.64 -20.85
N ASP A 110 4.59 -20.86 -20.29
CA ASP A 110 3.37 -21.29 -19.59
C ASP A 110 2.97 -20.33 -18.45
N ASP A 111 3.96 -19.86 -17.71
CA ASP A 111 3.78 -18.89 -16.63
C ASP A 111 3.32 -17.51 -17.14
N ALA A 112 3.87 -17.06 -18.28
CA ALA A 112 3.41 -15.82 -18.91
C ALA A 112 1.98 -15.94 -19.44
N TYR A 113 1.59 -17.09 -19.99
CA TYR A 113 0.20 -17.36 -20.37
C TYR A 113 -0.72 -17.40 -19.15
N ALA A 114 -0.31 -18.04 -18.05
CA ALA A 114 -1.09 -18.09 -16.82
C ALA A 114 -1.27 -16.70 -16.20
N ALA A 115 -0.20 -15.90 -16.14
CA ALA A 115 -0.26 -14.52 -15.69
C ALA A 115 -1.17 -13.67 -16.60
N SER A 116 -1.04 -13.81 -17.92
CA SER A 116 -1.89 -13.09 -18.89
C SER A 116 -3.37 -13.44 -18.70
N ARG A 117 -3.73 -14.70 -18.46
CA ARG A 117 -5.11 -15.08 -18.14
C ARG A 117 -5.61 -14.41 -16.87
N GLY A 118 -4.82 -14.43 -15.78
CA GLY A 118 -5.18 -13.76 -14.53
C GLY A 118 -5.36 -12.24 -14.71
N LEU A 119 -4.48 -11.60 -15.48
CA LEU A 119 -4.59 -10.17 -15.82
C LEU A 119 -5.82 -9.87 -16.68
N ASN A 120 -6.16 -10.74 -17.64
CA ASN A 120 -7.38 -10.58 -18.45
C ASN A 120 -8.67 -10.71 -17.63
N VAL A 121 -8.68 -11.48 -16.54
CA VAL A 121 -9.81 -11.51 -15.59
C VAL A 121 -9.91 -10.20 -14.80
N LEU A 122 -8.78 -9.66 -14.35
CA LEU A 122 -8.75 -8.41 -13.58
C LEU A 122 -9.05 -7.16 -14.41
N ARG A 123 -8.64 -7.15 -15.68
CA ARG A 123 -8.73 -6.00 -16.58
C ARG A 123 -10.11 -5.35 -16.65
N PRO A 124 -11.21 -6.05 -17.01
CA PRO A 124 -12.53 -5.43 -17.11
C PRO A 124 -13.03 -4.89 -15.77
N LEU A 125 -12.66 -5.53 -14.65
CA LEU A 125 -13.05 -5.08 -13.32
C LEU A 125 -12.38 -3.75 -12.96
N VAL A 126 -11.07 -3.62 -13.20
CA VAL A 126 -10.35 -2.36 -12.90
C VAL A 126 -10.74 -1.24 -13.87
N GLU A 127 -10.98 -1.55 -15.14
CA GLU A 127 -11.48 -0.61 -16.14
C GLU A 127 -12.86 -0.06 -15.74
N PHE A 128 -13.79 -0.95 -15.37
CA PHE A 128 -15.10 -0.55 -14.90
C PHE A 128 -15.00 0.34 -13.65
N ALA A 129 -14.27 -0.10 -12.61
CA ALA A 129 -14.08 0.68 -11.38
C ALA A 129 -13.44 2.06 -11.64
N ALA A 130 -12.53 2.16 -12.62
CA ALA A 130 -11.89 3.42 -13.00
C ALA A 130 -12.80 4.37 -13.80
N SER A 131 -13.83 3.84 -14.47
CA SER A 131 -14.78 4.63 -15.28
C SER A 131 -15.91 5.29 -14.48
N ILE A 132 -16.15 4.85 -13.24
CA ILE A 132 -17.33 5.29 -12.47
C ILE A 132 -17.22 6.78 -12.06
N PRO A 133 -18.22 7.62 -12.38
CA PRO A 133 -18.21 9.03 -12.04
C PRO A 133 -18.13 9.30 -10.54
N ARG A 134 -17.46 10.40 -10.15
CA ARG A 134 -17.29 10.82 -8.74
C ARG A 134 -18.57 10.98 -7.93
N GLY A 135 -19.71 11.18 -8.59
CA GLY A 135 -21.02 11.30 -7.96
C GLY A 135 -21.61 9.96 -7.51
N ASP A 136 -21.23 8.85 -8.15
CA ASP A 136 -21.79 7.54 -7.84
C ASP A 136 -20.86 6.79 -6.87
N ASN A 137 -21.10 6.96 -5.57
CA ASN A 137 -20.32 6.26 -4.54
C ASN A 137 -20.73 4.79 -4.40
N ALA A 138 -22.01 4.47 -4.59
CA ALA A 138 -22.52 3.12 -4.37
C ALA A 138 -21.97 2.16 -5.44
N GLU A 139 -22.04 2.56 -6.71
CA GLU A 139 -21.49 1.77 -7.82
C GLU A 139 -19.96 1.67 -7.71
N PHE A 140 -19.28 2.78 -7.37
CA PHE A 140 -17.83 2.78 -7.18
C PHE A 140 -17.38 1.79 -6.09
N ILE A 141 -18.09 1.77 -4.97
CA ILE A 141 -17.83 0.84 -3.87
C ILE A 141 -18.03 -0.61 -4.33
N ALA A 142 -19.15 -0.91 -4.98
CA ALA A 142 -19.44 -2.27 -5.46
C ALA A 142 -18.39 -2.75 -6.48
N ALA A 143 -18.05 -1.92 -7.46
CA ALA A 143 -17.03 -2.24 -8.46
C ALA A 143 -15.64 -2.41 -7.84
N THR A 144 -15.27 -1.54 -6.89
CA THR A 144 -13.99 -1.66 -6.18
C THR A 144 -13.96 -2.91 -5.32
N GLN A 145 -15.06 -3.29 -4.65
CA GLN A 145 -15.12 -4.55 -3.90
C GLN A 145 -14.89 -5.76 -4.82
N ALA A 146 -15.47 -5.78 -6.02
CA ALA A 146 -15.23 -6.83 -7.01
C ALA A 146 -13.75 -6.92 -7.42
N VAL A 147 -13.09 -5.77 -7.66
CA VAL A 147 -11.64 -5.71 -7.91
C VAL A 147 -10.86 -6.29 -6.73
N LEU A 148 -11.19 -5.89 -5.49
CA LEU A 148 -10.48 -6.35 -4.30
C LEU A 148 -10.61 -7.85 -4.09
N TYR A 149 -11.78 -8.44 -4.32
CA TYR A 149 -11.98 -9.89 -4.20
C TYR A 149 -11.26 -10.67 -5.30
N ALA A 150 -11.24 -10.17 -6.53
CA ALA A 150 -10.49 -10.81 -7.62
C ALA A 150 -8.97 -10.77 -7.37
N ILE A 151 -8.46 -9.66 -6.81
CA ILE A 151 -7.05 -9.58 -6.39
C ILE A 151 -6.78 -10.53 -5.22
N ASP A 152 -7.65 -10.57 -4.21
CA ASP A 152 -7.50 -11.43 -3.04
C ASP A 152 -7.42 -12.91 -3.43
N GLU A 153 -8.31 -13.36 -4.31
CA GLU A 153 -8.31 -14.72 -4.85
C GLU A 153 -6.98 -15.03 -5.56
N SER A 154 -6.48 -14.09 -6.37
CA SER A 154 -5.20 -14.23 -7.06
C SER A 154 -3.98 -14.17 -6.14
N TYR A 155 -4.13 -13.67 -4.91
CA TYR A 155 -3.03 -13.47 -3.96
C TYR A 155 -3.07 -14.46 -2.78
N HIS A 156 -4.18 -15.18 -2.61
CA HIS A 156 -4.43 -16.07 -1.49
C HIS A 156 -3.42 -17.22 -1.42
N SER A 157 -3.10 -17.82 -2.58
CA SER A 157 -2.07 -18.83 -2.67
C SER A 157 -0.70 -18.22 -2.94
N ASP A 158 0.30 -18.57 -2.14
CA ASP A 158 1.69 -18.19 -2.39
C ASP A 158 2.24 -18.76 -3.69
N SER A 159 1.62 -19.81 -4.23
CA SER A 159 1.97 -20.39 -5.53
C SER A 159 1.05 -19.93 -6.67
N HIS A 160 0.25 -18.87 -6.48
CA HIS A 160 -0.62 -18.40 -7.55
C HIS A 160 0.23 -17.83 -8.71
N PRO A 161 0.07 -18.33 -9.96
CA PRO A 161 0.94 -17.97 -11.07
C PRO A 161 1.06 -16.46 -11.29
N LEU A 162 -0.05 -15.72 -11.18
CA LEU A 162 -0.03 -14.26 -11.33
C LEU A 162 0.84 -13.57 -10.26
N LYS A 163 0.73 -13.98 -8.99
CA LYS A 163 1.47 -13.36 -7.87
C LYS A 163 2.96 -13.57 -8.03
N GLU A 164 3.37 -14.80 -8.33
CA GLU A 164 4.78 -15.14 -8.55
C GLU A 164 5.33 -14.50 -9.82
N PHE A 165 4.57 -14.49 -10.92
CA PHE A 165 4.99 -13.85 -12.16
C PHE A 165 5.19 -12.33 -12.00
N LEU A 166 4.25 -11.65 -11.31
CA LEU A 166 4.41 -10.23 -10.95
C LEU A 166 5.62 -10.01 -10.04
N ARG A 167 5.87 -10.92 -9.09
CA ARG A 167 7.03 -10.83 -8.19
C ARG A 167 8.33 -10.88 -8.97
N CYS A 168 8.46 -11.87 -9.86
CA CYS A 168 9.64 -12.11 -10.67
C CYS A 168 9.92 -10.98 -11.67
N ASN A 169 8.89 -10.55 -12.41
CA ASN A 169 9.07 -9.52 -13.43
C ASN A 169 9.24 -8.11 -12.83
N ALA A 170 8.75 -7.85 -11.62
CA ALA A 170 8.99 -6.58 -10.92
C ALA A 170 10.40 -6.49 -10.29
N SER A 171 11.10 -7.61 -10.10
CA SER A 171 12.48 -7.63 -9.58
C SER A 171 13.56 -7.56 -10.67
N VAL A 172 13.19 -7.59 -11.95
CA VAL A 172 14.17 -7.47 -13.04
C VAL A 172 14.67 -6.02 -13.07
N TYR A 173 15.88 -5.82 -12.56
CA TYR A 173 16.48 -4.49 -12.37
C TYR A 173 16.86 -3.79 -13.67
N ASP A 174 16.98 -4.52 -14.78
CA ASP A 174 17.53 -4.02 -16.04
C ASP A 174 16.72 -2.86 -16.67
N GLU A 175 15.44 -2.73 -16.32
CA GLU A 175 14.58 -1.64 -16.81
C GLU A 175 14.40 -0.48 -15.80
N GLY A 176 15.13 -0.51 -14.68
CA GLY A 176 15.02 0.47 -13.60
C GLY A 176 13.78 0.26 -12.70
N PRO A 177 13.59 1.12 -11.68
CA PRO A 177 12.56 0.93 -10.66
C PRO A 177 11.12 1.17 -11.16
N ASP A 178 10.96 1.67 -12.39
CA ASP A 178 9.69 2.23 -12.88
C ASP A 178 9.09 1.43 -14.05
N THR A 179 9.34 0.13 -14.06
CA THR A 179 8.81 -0.79 -15.06
C THR A 179 7.27 -0.91 -14.97
N PRO A 180 6.58 -1.27 -16.05
CA PRO A 180 5.15 -1.58 -16.00
C PRO A 180 4.79 -2.65 -14.96
N TRP A 181 5.64 -3.66 -14.80
CA TRP A 181 5.46 -4.72 -13.80
C TRP A 181 5.54 -4.19 -12.37
N THR A 182 6.52 -3.33 -12.09
CA THR A 182 6.68 -2.71 -10.76
C THR A 182 5.51 -1.78 -10.44
N ARG A 183 5.07 -0.96 -11.40
CA ARG A 183 3.90 -0.08 -11.25
C ARG A 183 2.61 -0.88 -11.06
N LEU A 184 2.42 -1.96 -11.81
CA LEU A 184 1.25 -2.83 -11.68
C LEU A 184 1.23 -3.50 -10.30
N ARG A 185 2.35 -4.11 -9.89
CA ARG A 185 2.48 -4.72 -8.56
C ARG A 185 2.22 -3.71 -7.45
N TYR A 186 2.73 -2.49 -7.59
CA TYR A 186 2.46 -1.40 -6.66
C TYR A 186 0.96 -1.08 -6.59
N ALA A 187 0.30 -0.86 -7.72
CA ALA A 187 -1.13 -0.53 -7.77
C ALA A 187 -1.99 -1.65 -7.16
N LEU A 188 -1.79 -2.90 -7.57
CA LEU A 188 -2.53 -4.05 -7.05
C LEU A 188 -2.26 -4.28 -5.56
N GLY A 189 -1.01 -4.19 -5.12
CA GLY A 189 -0.65 -4.31 -3.70
C GLY A 189 -1.29 -3.22 -2.84
N ARG A 190 -1.35 -1.98 -3.36
CA ARG A 190 -2.05 -0.87 -2.70
C ARG A 190 -3.56 -1.11 -2.61
N LEU A 191 -4.19 -1.60 -3.68
CA LEU A 191 -5.61 -1.97 -3.66
C LEU A 191 -5.86 -3.09 -2.63
N HIS A 192 -5.13 -4.21 -2.73
CA HIS A 192 -5.26 -5.36 -1.81
C HIS A 192 -5.09 -4.98 -0.34
N SER A 193 -4.22 -3.99 -0.05
CA SER A 193 -3.99 -3.52 1.32
C SER A 193 -5.25 -3.01 2.03
N TYR A 194 -6.25 -2.48 1.30
CA TYR A 194 -7.52 -2.05 1.92
C TYR A 194 -8.32 -3.24 2.44
N LEU A 195 -8.41 -4.33 1.68
CA LEU A 195 -9.07 -5.55 2.12
C LEU A 195 -8.32 -6.20 3.30
N ASN A 196 -7.00 -6.28 3.20
CA ASN A 196 -6.16 -6.82 4.27
C ASN A 196 -6.27 -6.00 5.56
N ALA A 197 -6.39 -4.67 5.47
CA ALA A 197 -6.61 -3.82 6.65
C ALA A 197 -7.90 -4.21 7.39
N VAL A 198 -9.00 -4.48 6.68
CA VAL A 198 -10.24 -4.95 7.31
C VAL A 198 -10.05 -6.32 7.98
N LYS A 199 -9.42 -7.28 7.30
CA LYS A 199 -9.09 -8.59 7.87
C LYS A 199 -8.27 -8.46 9.16
N VAL A 200 -7.27 -7.57 9.17
CA VAL A 200 -6.43 -7.28 10.34
C VAL A 200 -7.25 -6.64 11.45
N PHE A 201 -8.14 -5.70 11.15
CA PHE A 201 -8.99 -5.08 12.17
C PHE A 201 -9.90 -6.08 12.89
N PHE A 202 -10.58 -6.97 12.15
CA PHE A 202 -11.40 -8.01 12.77
C PHE A 202 -10.55 -9.03 13.55
N SER A 203 -9.37 -9.38 13.03
CA SER A 203 -8.41 -10.23 13.76
C SER A 203 -7.96 -9.56 15.07
N ALA A 204 -7.66 -8.27 15.05
CA ALA A 204 -7.31 -7.50 16.23
C ALA A 204 -8.47 -7.41 17.23
N ARG A 205 -9.71 -7.23 16.77
CA ARG A 205 -10.92 -7.23 17.63
C ARG A 205 -11.15 -8.57 18.32
N ARG A 206 -10.82 -9.69 17.65
CA ARG A 206 -10.88 -11.03 18.22
C ARG A 206 -9.80 -11.25 19.29
N LEU A 207 -8.58 -10.80 19.05
CA LEU A 207 -7.44 -11.01 19.95
C LEU A 207 -7.43 -10.04 21.14
N TRP A 208 -7.83 -8.79 20.92
CA TRP A 208 -7.78 -7.72 21.91
C TRP A 208 -9.08 -6.91 21.89
N PRO A 209 -10.21 -7.47 22.37
CA PRO A 209 -11.50 -6.79 22.38
C PRO A 209 -11.46 -5.43 23.10
N SER A 210 -10.63 -5.31 24.14
CA SER A 210 -10.45 -4.07 24.90
C SER A 210 -9.90 -2.89 24.09
N LEU A 211 -9.32 -3.13 22.90
CA LEU A 211 -8.90 -2.05 22.01
C LEU A 211 -10.09 -1.29 21.41
N PHE A 212 -11.25 -1.94 21.30
CA PHE A 212 -12.43 -1.41 20.61
C PHE A 212 -13.53 -0.96 21.58
N VAL A 213 -13.21 -0.89 22.87
CA VAL A 213 -14.12 -0.46 23.94
C VAL A 213 -13.50 0.73 24.67
N ASN A 214 -14.30 1.75 25.00
CA ASN A 214 -13.87 2.93 25.76
C ASN A 214 -12.59 3.57 25.24
N PHE A 215 -12.50 3.78 23.92
CA PHE A 215 -11.35 4.39 23.28
C PHE A 215 -11.56 5.87 22.94
N GLU A 216 -10.46 6.60 22.78
CA GLU A 216 -10.42 7.98 22.29
C GLU A 216 -9.55 8.04 21.03
N VAL A 217 -10.01 8.73 19.99
CA VAL A 217 -9.19 9.05 18.81
C VAL A 217 -8.76 10.51 18.93
N ILE A 218 -7.45 10.76 18.97
CA ILE A 218 -6.87 12.08 19.24
C ILE A 218 -6.04 12.53 18.04
N PRO A 219 -6.43 13.59 17.32
CA PRO A 219 -5.59 14.20 16.30
C PRO A 219 -4.42 14.92 16.96
N ILE A 220 -3.21 14.67 16.47
CA ILE A 220 -2.01 15.45 16.80
C ILE A 220 -1.83 16.48 15.67
N PRO A 221 -1.91 17.79 15.97
CA PRO A 221 -1.66 18.82 14.98
C PRO A 221 -0.23 18.72 14.45
N SER A 222 -0.01 19.12 13.20
CA SER A 222 1.34 19.21 12.65
C SER A 222 2.19 20.13 13.53
N SER A 223 3.45 19.76 13.74
CA SER A 223 4.43 20.67 14.33
C SER A 223 4.47 21.94 13.48
N LYS A 224 4.23 23.10 14.09
CA LYS A 224 4.54 24.36 13.42
C LYS A 224 6.05 24.41 13.23
N PRO A 225 6.57 24.79 12.05
CA PRO A 225 7.99 25.07 11.92
C PRO A 225 8.36 26.09 12.99
N ASP A 226 9.30 25.75 13.86
CA ASP A 226 9.86 26.73 14.80
C ASP A 226 10.72 27.69 13.96
N LEU A 227 10.11 28.82 13.57
CA LEU A 227 10.75 29.84 12.72
C LEU A 227 12.02 30.39 13.37
N ASP A 228 12.15 30.30 14.69
CA ASP A 228 13.29 30.82 15.45
C ASP A 228 14.41 29.79 15.70
N LYS A 229 14.23 28.50 15.41
CA LYS A 229 15.22 27.45 15.76
C LYS A 229 15.89 26.70 14.61
N LEU A 230 15.62 27.06 13.35
CA LEU A 230 16.26 26.41 12.20
C LEU A 230 16.94 27.38 11.21
N ALA A 231 17.49 28.49 11.71
CA ALA A 231 18.60 29.18 11.03
C ALA A 231 19.89 28.33 10.99
N ILE A 232 19.87 27.11 11.56
CA ILE A 232 20.89 26.10 11.31
C ILE A 232 20.51 25.38 10.01
N ARG A 233 20.70 26.05 8.86
CA ARG A 233 21.10 25.34 7.63
C ARG A 233 22.49 24.75 7.88
N THR A 234 22.58 23.75 8.74
CA THR A 234 23.67 22.79 8.69
C THR A 234 23.44 22.04 7.39
N THR A 235 24.21 22.40 6.37
CA THR A 235 24.43 21.51 5.23
C THR A 235 24.75 20.11 5.77
N ALA A 236 24.42 19.05 5.03
CA ALA A 236 24.77 17.69 5.44
C ALA A 236 26.25 17.61 5.88
N ALA A 237 27.13 18.34 5.17
CA ALA A 237 28.53 18.52 5.53
C ALA A 237 28.76 19.05 6.95
N ARG A 238 27.99 20.05 7.42
CA ARG A 238 28.12 20.58 8.78
C ARG A 238 27.54 19.65 9.85
N ILE A 239 26.49 18.88 9.54
CA ILE A 239 26.03 17.79 10.44
C ILE A 239 27.12 16.74 10.57
N PHE A 240 27.70 16.29 9.43
CA PHE A 240 28.85 15.38 9.45
C PHE A 240 30.01 15.97 10.23
N HIS A 241 30.36 17.23 10.02
CA HIS A 241 31.46 17.89 10.72
C HIS A 241 31.25 17.98 12.24
N LEU A 242 30.01 18.20 12.68
CA LEU A 242 29.63 18.17 14.11
C LEU A 242 29.69 16.74 14.67
N MET A 243 29.25 15.74 13.90
CA MET A 243 29.30 14.33 14.30
C MET A 243 30.73 13.78 14.33
N THR A 244 31.65 14.30 13.51
CA THR A 244 33.03 13.83 13.41
C THR A 244 34.04 14.66 14.22
N GLY A 245 33.58 15.58 15.07
CA GLY A 245 34.46 16.27 16.03
C GLY A 245 35.48 17.22 15.40
N GLY A 246 35.21 17.82 14.24
CA GLY A 246 36.10 18.84 13.69
C GLY A 246 37.32 18.32 12.91
N THR A 247 37.60 17.02 12.93
CA THR A 247 38.76 16.43 12.23
C THR A 247 38.34 15.82 10.89
N MET A 248 38.31 16.64 9.83
CA MET A 248 38.34 16.17 8.44
C MET A 248 39.69 16.51 7.82
N THR A 249 40.71 15.77 8.25
CA THR A 249 42.02 15.68 7.60
C THR A 249 42.46 14.21 7.61
N ALA A 250 41.81 13.38 6.79
CA ALA A 250 42.39 12.13 6.35
C ALA A 250 41.61 11.63 5.13
N ALA A 251 42.34 11.43 4.04
CA ALA A 251 41.88 10.79 2.82
C ALA A 251 41.09 9.51 3.13
N ILE A 252 39.93 9.36 2.50
CA ILE A 252 39.27 8.05 2.40
C ILE A 252 40.09 7.28 1.37
N PRO A 253 40.80 6.19 1.74
CA PRO A 253 41.36 5.31 0.76
C PRO A 253 40.23 4.58 0.04
N ASP A 254 40.40 4.47 -1.27
CA ASP A 254 39.58 3.68 -2.19
C ASP A 254 39.28 2.31 -1.55
N ARG A 255 38.01 2.05 -1.26
CA ARG A 255 37.59 0.75 -0.76
C ARG A 255 37.25 -0.09 -1.98
N ASP A 256 38.17 -1.00 -2.28
CA ASP A 256 38.03 -2.10 -3.22
C ASP A 256 36.62 -2.71 -3.17
N GLU A 257 35.92 -2.58 -4.30
CA GLU A 257 34.68 -3.26 -4.62
C GLU A 257 34.96 -4.76 -4.87
N THR A 258 35.28 -5.53 -3.83
CA THR A 258 35.37 -7.00 -3.94
C THR A 258 34.95 -7.66 -2.63
N ASN A 259 33.63 -7.84 -2.44
CA ASN A 259 32.97 -8.93 -1.70
C ASN A 259 31.60 -8.48 -1.18
N MET A 260 30.62 -8.40 -2.07
CA MET A 260 29.20 -8.51 -1.71
C MET A 260 28.65 -9.65 -2.56
N ALA A 261 28.76 -10.88 -2.04
CA ALA A 261 28.04 -12.01 -2.57
C ALA A 261 26.52 -11.72 -2.49
N PRO A 262 25.74 -11.92 -3.57
CA PRO A 262 24.31 -11.73 -3.51
C PRO A 262 23.70 -12.86 -2.68
N LEU A 263 23.30 -12.53 -1.45
CA LEU A 263 22.46 -13.38 -0.62
C LEU A 263 21.07 -13.51 -1.27
N ALA A 264 20.80 -14.72 -1.75
CA ALA A 264 19.48 -15.28 -2.07
C ALA A 264 18.80 -14.82 -3.38
N GLU A 265 19.41 -15.17 -4.52
CA GLU A 265 18.64 -15.57 -5.69
C GLU A 265 17.86 -16.87 -5.37
N LYS A 266 16.64 -16.75 -4.86
CA LYS A 266 15.63 -17.75 -5.24
C LYS A 266 15.33 -17.49 -6.71
N HIS A 267 16.13 -18.10 -7.58
CA HIS A 267 16.00 -18.02 -9.03
C HIS A 267 14.51 -18.10 -9.40
N CYS A 268 13.95 -16.98 -9.85
CA CYS A 268 12.79 -17.05 -10.70
C CYS A 268 13.24 -17.88 -11.90
N LYS A 269 12.76 -19.13 -12.00
CA LYS A 269 13.07 -20.05 -13.11
C LYS A 269 12.63 -19.51 -14.49
N LEU A 270 12.06 -18.31 -14.48
CA LEU A 270 11.50 -17.52 -15.56
C LEU A 270 12.51 -16.65 -16.30
N GLY A 271 13.82 -16.88 -16.13
CA GLY A 271 14.81 -16.20 -16.95
C GLY A 271 14.48 -16.37 -18.43
N PRO A 272 14.49 -15.30 -19.25
CA PRO A 272 14.22 -15.40 -20.67
C PRO A 272 15.21 -16.40 -21.28
N LYS A 273 14.71 -17.48 -21.89
CA LYS A 273 15.54 -18.32 -22.74
C LYS A 273 16.08 -17.40 -23.83
N GLN A 274 17.39 -17.15 -23.84
CA GLN A 274 18.01 -16.49 -24.97
C GLN A 274 17.62 -17.27 -26.24
N PRO A 275 17.16 -16.59 -27.30
CA PRO A 275 16.86 -17.27 -28.56
C PRO A 275 18.15 -17.92 -29.05
N SER A 276 18.20 -19.25 -29.02
CA SER A 276 19.24 -20.02 -29.67
C SER A 276 19.08 -19.79 -31.17
N ILE A 277 19.95 -18.98 -31.76
CA ILE A 277 20.07 -18.83 -33.21
C ILE A 277 20.62 -20.17 -33.74
N PRO A 278 19.90 -20.91 -34.60
CA PRO A 278 20.50 -22.05 -35.30
C PRO A 278 21.47 -21.51 -36.37
N PHE A 279 22.70 -22.03 -36.37
CA PHE A 279 23.64 -21.94 -37.50
C PHE A 279 23.24 -22.92 -38.60
#